data_AF-A0A3C0G817-F1
#
_entry.id   AF-A0A3C0G817-F1
#
_cell.length_a   1.000
_cell.length_b   1.000
_cell.length_c   1.000
_cell.angle_alpha   90.00
_cell.angle_beta   90.00
_cell.angle_gamma   90.00
#
_symmetry.space_group_name_H-M   'P 1'
#
loop_
_entity.id
_entity.type
_entity.pdbx_description
1 polymer ?
#
loop_
_entity_poly.entity_id
_entity_poly.type
_entity_poly.pdbx_seq_one_letter_code
_entity_poly.pdbx_strand_id
1 'polypeptide(L)'
;GYNRKYTSNSKRITATLPIGHADGIGREYGHGKTFVSVNGQLAPIIGNVCMDMIMIDVTSIACDEGDEVIIFGKPLPANEFAETAQTISYELLTGLSQRIKRIIVH
;
A
#
# COMPACT_ATOMS: atom_id res chain seq x y z
N GLY A 1 1.36 0.43 -14.09
CA GLY A 1 0.36 1.34 -13.47
C GLY A 1 -0.07 2.44 -14.41
N TYR A 2 -1.05 3.26 -14.01
CA TYR A 2 -1.56 4.37 -14.82
C TYR A 2 -0.47 5.35 -15.28
N ASN A 3 -0.62 5.87 -16.50
CA ASN A 3 0.17 6.96 -17.09
C ASN A 3 1.70 6.75 -17.08
N ARG A 4 2.20 5.51 -16.95
CA ARG A 4 3.63 5.19 -16.94
C ARG A 4 4.46 6.08 -15.99
N LYS A 5 3.88 6.51 -14.87
CA LYS A 5 4.55 7.42 -13.92
C LYS A 5 5.70 6.77 -13.13
N TYR A 6 5.87 5.47 -13.25
CA TYR A 6 7.03 4.76 -12.71
C TYR A 6 7.73 4.05 -13.85
N THR A 7 9.04 4.31 -13.96
CA THR A 7 9.95 3.65 -14.89
C THR A 7 11.09 3.12 -14.04
N SER A 8 11.41 1.84 -14.20
CA SER A 8 12.54 1.25 -13.48
C SER A 8 13.82 1.33 -14.31
N ASN A 9 14.92 1.66 -13.65
CA ASN A 9 16.26 1.65 -14.24
C ASN A 9 16.95 0.28 -14.10
N SER A 10 16.29 -0.69 -13.46
CA SER A 10 16.83 -2.02 -13.21
C SER A 10 15.72 -3.08 -13.26
N LYS A 11 16.10 -4.36 -13.29
CA LYS A 11 15.13 -5.45 -13.13
C LYS A 11 14.47 -5.33 -11.75
N ARG A 12 13.14 -5.42 -11.72
CA ARG A 12 12.33 -5.37 -10.50
C ARG A 12 11.31 -6.50 -10.50
N ILE A 13 10.99 -6.98 -9.31
CA ILE A 13 9.86 -7.87 -9.06
C ILE A 13 8.82 -7.05 -8.32
N THR A 14 7.58 -7.09 -8.79
CA THR A 14 6.49 -6.30 -8.25
C THR A 14 5.32 -7.20 -7.91
N ALA A 15 4.72 -7.00 -6.74
CA ALA A 15 3.46 -7.62 -6.39
C ALA A 15 2.31 -6.63 -6.60
N THR A 16 1.14 -7.15 -7.00
CA THR A 16 -0.08 -6.36 -7.17
C THR A 16 -1.05 -6.71 -6.07
N LEU A 17 -1.52 -5.71 -5.33
CA LEU A 17 -2.47 -5.90 -4.23
C LEU A 17 -3.85 -5.44 -4.70
N PRO A 18 -4.93 -6.20 -4.43
CA PRO A 18 -6.30 -5.87 -4.85
C PRO A 18 -6.94 -4.84 -3.90
N ILE A 19 -6.27 -3.70 -3.71
CA ILE A 19 -6.75 -2.56 -2.92
C ILE A 19 -6.30 -1.27 -3.61
N GLY A 20 -7.15 -0.24 -3.64
CA GLY A 20 -6.82 1.05 -4.24
C GLY A 20 -7.53 2.23 -3.59
N HIS A 21 -7.62 3.34 -4.32
CA HIS A 21 -8.22 4.57 -3.78
C HIS A 21 -9.74 4.47 -3.60
N ALA A 22 -10.42 3.52 -4.24
CA ALA A 22 -11.83 3.26 -3.94
C ALA A 22 -12.04 2.54 -2.60
N ASP A 23 -10.96 2.01 -2.01
CA ASP A 23 -10.97 1.33 -0.72
C ASP A 23 -10.50 2.23 0.43
N GLY A 24 -9.98 3.42 0.10
CA GLY A 24 -9.48 4.41 1.05
C GLY A 24 -7.96 4.61 1.02
N ILE A 25 -7.23 3.86 0.19
CA ILE A 25 -5.78 4.09 -0.03
C ILE A 25 -5.60 5.16 -1.09
N GLY A 26 -5.52 6.41 -0.65
CA GLY A 26 -5.39 7.60 -1.50
C GLY A 26 -4.22 7.57 -2.49
N ARG A 27 -4.32 8.40 -3.53
CA ARG A 27 -3.31 8.49 -4.60
C ARG A 27 -1.99 9.09 -4.10
N GLU A 28 -2.07 9.87 -3.04
CA GLU A 28 -0.98 10.52 -2.34
C GLU A 28 0.04 9.53 -1.74
N TYR A 29 -0.36 8.29 -1.45
CA TYR A 29 0.51 7.22 -0.91
C TYR A 29 1.37 6.51 -1.99
N GLY A 30 1.15 6.82 -3.27
CA GLY A 30 1.92 6.24 -4.37
C GLY A 30 3.34 6.80 -4.48
N HIS A 31 4.00 6.46 -5.60
CA HIS A 31 5.31 7.01 -5.99
C HIS A 31 6.46 6.76 -4.99
N GLY A 32 6.40 5.69 -4.22
CA GLY A 32 7.42 5.30 -3.25
C GLY A 32 7.42 6.14 -1.99
N LYS A 33 6.36 6.92 -1.74
CA LYS A 33 6.21 7.72 -0.53
C LYS A 33 5.96 6.84 0.70
N THR A 34 5.19 5.78 0.52
CA THR A 34 4.72 4.92 1.60
C THR A 34 5.11 3.46 1.36
N PHE A 35 5.01 2.65 2.42
CA PHE A 35 5.39 1.25 2.44
C PHE A 35 4.24 0.40 2.97
N VAL A 36 4.25 -0.88 2.62
CA VAL A 36 3.43 -1.92 3.24
C VAL A 36 4.38 -3.00 3.78
N SER A 37 3.92 -3.83 4.71
CA SER A 37 4.72 -4.96 5.22
C SER A 37 4.33 -6.27 4.54
N VAL A 38 5.33 -6.99 4.01
CA VAL A 38 5.20 -8.33 3.43
C VAL A 38 6.25 -9.22 4.10
N ASN A 39 5.84 -10.34 4.70
CA ASN A 39 6.75 -11.25 5.40
C ASN A 39 7.69 -10.54 6.40
N GLY A 40 7.18 -9.52 7.10
CA GLY A 40 7.92 -8.73 8.09
C GLY A 40 8.89 -7.68 7.51
N GLN A 41 8.94 -7.52 6.18
CA GLN A 41 9.80 -6.54 5.50
C GLN A 41 8.96 -5.44 4.86
N LEU A 42 9.51 -4.21 4.77
CA LEU A 42 8.82 -3.07 4.17
C LEU A 42 9.02 -3.03 2.65
N ALA A 43 7.91 -3.02 1.91
CA ALA A 43 7.85 -2.92 0.47
C ALA A 43 7.24 -1.56 0.06
N PRO A 44 7.93 -0.71 -0.72
CA PRO A 44 7.39 0.58 -1.11
C PRO A 44 6.25 0.44 -2.13
N ILE A 45 5.21 1.28 -1.99
CA ILE A 45 4.14 1.41 -2.99
C ILE A 45 4.68 2.20 -4.18
N ILE A 46 4.83 1.56 -5.33
CA ILE A 46 5.40 2.18 -6.54
C ILE A 46 4.34 2.57 -7.56
N GLY A 47 4.62 3.63 -8.32
CA GLY A 47 3.69 4.14 -9.32
C GLY A 47 2.44 4.78 -8.72
N ASN A 48 1.38 4.91 -9.53
CA ASN A 48 0.11 5.46 -9.08
C ASN A 48 -0.70 4.38 -8.34
N VAL A 49 -1.44 4.80 -7.32
CA VAL A 49 -2.55 4.02 -6.77
C VAL A 49 -3.72 4.04 -7.76
N CYS A 50 -4.14 2.86 -8.21
CA CYS A 50 -5.28 2.69 -9.10
C CYS A 50 -6.59 2.64 -8.30
N MET A 51 -7.74 2.50 -8.98
CA MET A 51 -9.04 2.44 -8.31
C MET A 51 -9.13 1.25 -7.36
N ASP A 52 -8.71 0.07 -7.85
CA ASP A 52 -8.88 -1.20 -7.14
C ASP A 52 -7.55 -1.96 -6.97
N MET A 53 -6.40 -1.32 -7.26
CA MET A 53 -5.10 -1.97 -7.08
C MET A 53 -3.95 -1.00 -6.79
N ILE A 54 -2.95 -1.51 -6.09
CA ILE A 54 -1.63 -0.89 -5.89
C ILE A 54 -0.53 -1.86 -6.32
N MET A 55 0.62 -1.30 -6.69
CA MET A 55 1.84 -2.08 -6.97
C MET A 55 2.87 -1.80 -5.89
N ILE A 56 3.53 -2.85 -5.43
CA ILE A 56 4.62 -2.76 -4.45
C ILE A 56 5.90 -3.37 -5.01
N ASP A 57 7.05 -2.82 -4.66
CA ASP A 57 8.35 -3.39 -5.03
C ASP A 57 8.75 -4.48 -4.02
N VAL A 58 8.83 -5.71 -4.49
CA VAL A 58 9.21 -6.90 -3.70
C VAL A 58 10.52 -7.50 -4.21
N THR A 59 11.34 -6.74 -4.94
CA THR A 59 12.59 -7.22 -5.56
C THR A 59 13.52 -7.93 -4.57
N SER A 60 13.53 -7.51 -3.29
CA SER A 60 14.36 -8.08 -2.23
C SER A 60 13.57 -8.92 -1.21
N ILE A 61 12.29 -9.20 -1.48
CA ILE A 61 11.39 -9.86 -0.54
C ILE A 61 10.92 -11.16 -1.19
N ALA A 62 11.25 -12.29 -0.57
CA ALA A 62 10.68 -13.58 -0.98
C ALA A 62 9.22 -13.64 -0.50
N CYS A 63 8.29 -13.73 -1.45
CA CYS A 63 6.86 -13.87 -1.21
C CYS A 63 6.19 -14.54 -2.41
N ASP A 64 5.06 -15.17 -2.16
CA ASP A 64 4.22 -15.84 -3.16
C ASP A 64 2.83 -15.22 -3.24
N GLU A 65 2.08 -15.55 -4.30
CA GLU A 65 0.67 -15.14 -4.42
C GLU A 65 -0.15 -15.72 -3.26
N GLY A 66 -0.91 -14.85 -2.58
CA GLY A 66 -1.73 -15.22 -1.42
C GLY A 66 -1.06 -14.95 -0.08
N ASP A 67 0.22 -14.57 -0.05
CA ASP A 67 0.89 -14.13 1.18
C ASP A 67 0.21 -12.89 1.79
N GLU A 68 0.25 -12.80 3.11
CA GLU A 68 -0.33 -11.68 3.85
C GLU A 68 0.47 -10.39 3.62
N VAL A 69 -0.27 -9.30 3.41
CA VAL A 69 0.29 -7.95 3.35
C VAL A 69 -0.43 -7.05 4.34
N ILE A 70 0.35 -6.38 5.18
CA ILE A 70 -0.15 -5.41 6.16
C ILE A 70 0.05 -4.00 5.60
N ILE A 71 -1.05 -3.31 5.28
CA ILE A 71 -1.00 -1.93 4.76
C ILE A 71 -0.55 -0.95 5.85
N PHE A 72 -1.24 -0.97 6.99
CA PHE A 72 -0.86 -0.26 8.21
C PHE A 72 -1.33 -1.07 9.43
N GLY A 73 -0.64 -0.93 10.56
CA GLY A 73 -0.88 -1.71 11.78
C GLY A 73 0.38 -1.77 12.65
N LYS A 74 0.64 -2.92 13.27
CA LYS A 74 1.82 -3.10 14.14
C LYS A 74 3.17 -2.81 13.44
N PRO A 75 3.42 -3.25 12.18
CA PRO A 75 4.69 -2.97 11.49
C PRO A 75 4.84 -1.52 11.03
N LEU A 76 3.72 -0.86 10.72
CA LEU A 76 3.69 0.53 10.28
C LEU A 76 2.41 1.18 10.80
N PRO A 77 2.47 1.89 11.95
CA PRO A 77 1.31 2.54 12.55
C PRO A 77 0.60 3.51 11.61
N ALA A 78 -0.72 3.67 11.78
CA ALA A 78 -1.54 4.49 10.89
C ALA A 78 -1.11 5.97 10.85
N ASN A 79 -0.58 6.51 11.95
CA ASN A 79 0.00 7.86 11.99
C ASN A 79 1.25 7.96 11.12
N GLU A 80 2.18 7.01 11.24
CA GLU A 80 3.39 6.99 10.43
C GLU A 80 3.05 6.79 8.94
N PHE A 81 2.10 5.91 8.64
CA PHE A 81 1.60 5.72 7.28
C PHE A 81 1.05 7.03 6.69
N ALA A 82 0.17 7.72 7.42
CA ALA A 82 -0.43 8.98 6.99
C ALA A 82 0.61 10.11 6.81
N GLU A 83 1.57 10.22 7.73
CA GLU A 83 2.63 11.22 7.69
C GLU A 83 3.49 11.12 6.42
N THR A 84 3.74 9.91 5.92
CA THR A 84 4.51 9.73 4.66
C THR A 84 3.86 10.39 3.44
N ALA A 85 2.55 10.60 3.47
CA ALA A 85 1.78 11.27 2.42
C ALA A 85 1.33 12.69 2.82
N GLN A 86 1.90 13.25 3.90
CA GLN A 86 1.58 14.60 4.41
C GLN A 86 0.11 14.78 4.82
N THR A 87 -0.47 13.73 5.39
CA THR A 87 -1.84 13.71 5.95
C THR A 87 -1.80 13.19 7.39
N ILE A 88 -2.96 13.05 8.03
CA ILE A 88 -3.14 12.58 9.41
C ILE A 88 -3.90 11.26 9.43
N SER A 89 -3.68 10.47 10.48
CA SER A 89 -4.33 9.16 10.64
C SER A 89 -5.86 9.23 10.64
N TYR A 90 -6.45 10.34 11.08
CA TYR A 90 -7.91 10.52 11.03
C TYR A 90 -8.46 10.52 9.59
N GLU A 91 -7.78 11.16 8.63
CA GLU A 91 -8.19 11.15 7.23
C GLU A 91 -8.05 9.75 6.63
N LEU A 92 -6.95 9.06 6.93
CA LEU A 92 -6.74 7.67 6.52
C LEU A 92 -7.83 6.74 7.07
N LEU A 93 -8.07 6.75 8.38
CA LEU A 93 -8.97 5.82 9.06
C LEU A 93 -10.44 6.10 8.71
N THR A 94 -10.84 7.36 8.60
CA THR A 94 -12.22 7.73 8.24
C THR A 94 -12.49 7.65 6.74
N GLY A 95 -11.43 7.70 5.92
CA GLY A 95 -11.50 7.53 4.47
C GLY A 95 -11.65 6.08 3.98
N LEU A 96 -11.51 5.09 4.87
CA LEU A 96 -11.69 3.68 4.52
C LEU A 96 -13.12 3.41 4.06
N SER A 97 -13.26 2.87 2.85
CA SER A 97 -14.56 2.67 2.23
C SER A 97 -15.30 1.45 2.79
N GLN A 98 -16.59 1.35 2.46
CA GLN A 98 -17.43 0.20 2.82
C GLN A 98 -17.04 -1.09 2.07
N ARG A 99 -16.15 -1.02 1.08
CA ARG A 99 -15.63 -2.21 0.39
C ARG A 99 -14.70 -3.04 1.30
N ILE A 100 -14.07 -2.39 2.27
CA ILE A 100 -13.23 -3.05 3.26
C ILE A 100 -14.10 -3.83 4.25
N LYS A 101 -13.94 -5.15 4.25
CA LYS A 101 -14.58 -6.02 5.24
C LYS A 101 -14.04 -5.72 6.64
N ARG A 102 -14.94 -5.42 7.57
CA ARG A 102 -14.59 -5.16 8.98
C ARG A 102 -14.82 -6.43 9.81
N ILE A 103 -13.81 -6.83 10.57
CA ILE A 103 -13.87 -7.97 11.49
C ILE A 103 -13.56 -7.44 12.89
N ILE A 104 -14.46 -7.67 13.84
CA ILE A 104 -14.28 -7.27 15.23
C ILE A 104 -13.71 -8.48 15.98
N VAL A 105 -12.57 -8.29 16.64
CA VAL A 105 -11.88 -9.31 17.44
C VAL A 105 -11.95 -8.88 18.90
N HIS A 106 -12.28 -9.82 19.79
CA HIS A 106 -12.39 -9.62 21.23
C HIS A 106 -11.18 -10.20 21.97
#